data_AF-A0ABC8SQT9-F1
#
_entry.id   AF-A0ABC8SQT9-F1
#
_cell.length_a   1.000
_cell.length_b   1.000
_cell.length_c   1.000
_cell.angle_alpha   90.00
_cell.angle_beta   90.00
_cell.angle_gamma   90.00
#
_symmetry.space_group_name_H-M   'P 1'
#
loop_
_entity.id
_entity.type
_entity.pdbx_description
1 polymer ?
#
loop_
_entity_poly.entity_id
_entity_poly.type
_entity_poly.pdbx_seq_one_letter_code
_entity_poly.pdbx_strand_id
1 'polypeptide(L)'
;MDRLRPRQREVFTGFTANEIEKMETLLKECGEQSLEQEFCKKLAKNFNCCKDRAGKPSVKWTEVQSWFQNRQKDCPSKNTSPGALNKLSIVPEACPPEKANENSQMPKGEKTPDLSELEFEARSSKDGAWYDVDTFLTHRFLSSGEAEVRVRFAGFGAEEDEWVNVKKAVRERSVALEHSECQKVKVGDLVLCFQERSDQARYYDARVLEIQRRLHDIRGCRCLFLIRYDHDDIE
;
A
#
# COMPACT_ATOMS: atom_id res chain seq x y z
N MET A 1 40.02 -7.29 -42.65
CA MET A 1 38.57 -7.02 -42.60
C MET A 1 37.95 -8.08 -41.70
N ASP A 2 37.85 -7.78 -40.41
CA ASP A 2 37.28 -8.67 -39.41
C ASP A 2 35.77 -8.84 -39.64
N ARG A 3 35.35 -10.09 -39.84
CA ARG A 3 33.94 -10.46 -39.99
C ARG A 3 33.30 -10.46 -38.60
N LEU A 4 32.55 -9.41 -38.29
CA LEU A 4 31.72 -9.33 -37.09
C LEU A 4 30.70 -10.48 -37.08
N ARG A 5 30.72 -11.29 -36.01
CA ARG A 5 29.74 -12.36 -35.77
C ARG A 5 28.32 -11.78 -35.75
N PRO A 6 27.33 -12.41 -36.40
CA PRO A 6 25.94 -12.01 -36.25
C PRO A 6 25.52 -12.13 -34.77
N ARG A 7 25.06 -11.03 -34.17
CA ARG A 7 24.35 -11.09 -32.89
C ARG A 7 22.99 -11.73 -33.16
N GLN A 8 22.87 -13.03 -32.95
CA GLN A 8 21.56 -13.65 -32.71
C GLN A 8 21.03 -13.05 -31.41
N ARG A 9 20.23 -12.00 -31.53
CA ARG A 9 19.44 -11.46 -30.41
C ARG A 9 18.24 -12.38 -30.31
N GLU A 10 18.26 -13.33 -29.38
CA GLU A 10 17.07 -14.10 -29.05
C GLU A 10 15.94 -13.12 -28.76
N VAL A 11 14.88 -13.17 -29.57
CA VAL A 11 13.68 -12.37 -29.37
C VAL A 11 12.99 -12.95 -28.15
N PHE A 12 13.26 -12.34 -27.00
CA PHE A 12 12.62 -12.73 -25.75
C PHE A 12 11.11 -12.51 -25.87
N THR A 13 10.33 -13.59 -25.83
CA THR A 13 8.86 -13.56 -25.81
C THR A 13 8.38 -14.07 -24.46
N GLY A 14 7.63 -13.24 -23.71
CA GLY A 14 6.96 -13.64 -22.46
C GLY A 14 7.47 -12.92 -21.21
N PHE A 15 7.25 -13.55 -20.05
CA PHE A 15 7.65 -13.07 -18.73
C PHE A 15 9.00 -13.66 -18.31
N THR A 16 9.81 -12.89 -17.60
CA THR A 16 11.06 -13.36 -17.00
C THR A 16 10.78 -14.26 -15.80
N ALA A 17 11.76 -15.07 -15.38
CA ALA A 17 11.62 -15.93 -14.20
C ALA A 17 11.22 -15.14 -12.94
N ASN A 18 11.85 -13.98 -12.70
CA ASN A 18 11.50 -13.09 -11.58
C ASN A 18 10.07 -12.53 -11.69
N GLU A 19 9.60 -12.22 -12.91
CA GLU A 19 8.22 -11.75 -13.13
C GLU A 19 7.21 -12.88 -12.89
N ILE A 20 7.51 -14.10 -13.34
CA ILE A 20 6.68 -15.29 -13.10
C ILE A 20 6.62 -15.60 -11.60
N GLU A 21 7.75 -15.60 -10.89
CA GLU A 21 7.80 -15.83 -9.44
C GLU A 21 7.00 -14.78 -8.66
N LYS A 22 7.08 -13.50 -9.07
CA LYS A 22 6.25 -12.43 -8.51
C LYS A 22 4.77 -12.66 -8.78
N MET A 23 4.39 -13.05 -9.99
CA MET A 23 2.99 -13.35 -10.34
C MET A 23 2.45 -14.59 -9.61
N GLU A 24 3.28 -15.63 -9.41
CA GLU A 24 2.93 -16.83 -8.65
C GLU A 24 2.76 -16.53 -7.16
N THR A 25 3.60 -15.66 -6.60
CA THR A 25 3.46 -15.16 -5.22
C THR A 25 2.15 -14.38 -5.07
N LEU A 26 1.88 -13.43 -5.96
CA LEU A 26 0.64 -12.64 -5.95
C LEU A 26 -0.62 -13.49 -6.15
N LEU A 27 -0.56 -14.54 -6.97
CA LEU A 27 -1.67 -15.47 -7.16
C LEU A 27 -2.00 -16.24 -5.87
N LYS A 28 -0.98 -16.63 -5.10
CA LYS A 28 -1.15 -17.30 -3.80
C LYS A 28 -1.68 -16.36 -2.72
N GLU A 29 -1.29 -15.08 -2.78
CA GLU A 29 -1.64 -14.07 -1.77
C GLU A 29 -3.03 -13.44 -1.95
N CYS A 30 -3.48 -13.18 -3.19
CA CYS A 30 -4.68 -12.37 -3.45
C CYS A 30 -5.95 -13.15 -3.83
N GLY A 31 -5.88 -14.45 -4.15
CA GLY A 31 -7.06 -15.19 -4.64
C GLY A 31 -7.76 -14.51 -5.84
N GLU A 32 -9.10 -14.63 -5.94
CA GLU A 32 -9.92 -14.13 -7.07
C GLU A 32 -9.80 -12.62 -7.35
N GLN A 33 -9.26 -11.82 -6.42
CA GLN A 33 -9.00 -10.37 -6.60
C GLN A 33 -7.90 -10.08 -7.64
N SER A 34 -7.11 -11.10 -8.03
CA SER A 34 -6.03 -11.01 -9.03
C SER A 34 -6.49 -10.69 -10.47
N LEU A 35 -7.81 -10.65 -10.72
CA LEU A 35 -8.39 -10.37 -12.05
C LEU A 35 -8.85 -8.93 -12.24
N GLU A 36 -8.78 -8.09 -11.21
CA GLU A 36 -9.19 -6.69 -11.32
C GLU A 36 -8.30 -5.96 -12.34
N GLN A 37 -8.94 -5.26 -13.29
CA GLN A 37 -8.26 -4.62 -14.41
C GLN A 37 -7.18 -3.63 -13.95
N GLU A 38 -7.46 -2.88 -12.88
CA GLU A 38 -6.52 -1.92 -12.30
C GLU A 38 -5.31 -2.59 -11.65
N PHE A 39 -5.50 -3.75 -11.02
CA PHE A 39 -4.40 -4.56 -10.49
C PHE A 39 -3.45 -5.01 -11.59
N CYS A 40 -3.99 -5.55 -12.70
CA CYS A 40 -3.20 -5.99 -13.85
C CYS A 40 -2.45 -4.82 -14.53
N LYS A 41 -3.06 -3.63 -14.61
CA LYS A 41 -2.43 -2.42 -15.13
C LYS A 41 -1.26 -1.97 -14.24
N LYS A 42 -1.46 -1.92 -12.92
CA LYS A 42 -0.42 -1.56 -11.95
C LYS A 42 0.75 -2.52 -12.01
N LEU A 43 0.48 -3.83 -12.07
CA LEU A 43 1.51 -4.86 -12.13
C LEU A 43 2.33 -4.79 -13.43
N ALA A 44 1.67 -4.60 -14.57
CA ALA A 44 2.36 -4.41 -15.85
C ALA A 44 3.26 -3.16 -15.86
N LYS A 45 2.80 -2.05 -15.26
CA LYS A 45 3.61 -0.83 -15.10
C LYS A 45 4.87 -1.12 -14.27
N ASN A 46 4.73 -1.81 -13.15
CA ASN A 46 5.85 -2.16 -12.27
C ASN A 46 6.89 -3.05 -12.98
N PHE A 47 6.45 -4.02 -13.78
CA PHE A 47 7.36 -4.84 -14.59
C PHE A 47 8.11 -4.02 -15.65
N ASN A 48 7.41 -3.11 -16.33
CA ASN A 48 8.03 -2.24 -17.33
C ASN A 48 9.04 -1.24 -16.73
N CYS A 49 8.85 -0.84 -15.47
CA CYS A 49 9.80 0.03 -14.75
C CYS A 49 10.98 -0.73 -14.14
N CYS A 50 11.01 -2.07 -14.19
CA CYS A 50 12.03 -2.88 -13.53
C CYS A 50 13.33 -2.95 -14.36
N LYS A 51 14.49 -2.89 -13.68
CA LYS A 51 15.83 -2.94 -14.32
C LYS A 51 16.07 -4.25 -15.08
N ASP A 52 15.47 -5.35 -14.61
CA ASP A 52 15.56 -6.70 -15.21
C ASP A 52 14.96 -6.79 -16.63
N ARG A 53 14.24 -5.73 -17.05
CA ARG A 53 13.57 -5.60 -18.34
C ARG A 53 14.30 -4.70 -19.33
N ALA A 54 15.46 -4.15 -18.98
CA ALA A 54 16.25 -3.32 -19.89
C ALA A 54 16.55 -4.06 -21.21
N GLY A 55 16.00 -3.55 -22.33
CA GLY A 55 16.17 -4.13 -23.66
C GLY A 55 15.21 -5.26 -24.05
N LYS A 56 14.17 -5.55 -23.24
CA LYS A 56 13.10 -6.53 -23.54
C LYS A 56 11.80 -5.80 -23.95
N PRO A 57 10.87 -6.46 -24.68
CA PRO A 57 9.56 -5.87 -25.03
C PRO A 57 8.77 -5.45 -23.79
N SER A 58 7.95 -4.40 -23.88
CA SER A 58 7.06 -3.99 -22.79
C SER A 58 5.94 -5.01 -22.58
N VAL A 59 5.61 -5.30 -21.32
CA VAL A 59 4.46 -6.14 -20.97
C VAL A 59 3.21 -5.29 -20.97
N LYS A 60 2.18 -5.82 -21.63
CA LYS A 60 0.83 -5.26 -21.61
C LYS A 60 0.07 -5.86 -20.44
N TRP A 61 -0.79 -5.06 -19.83
CA TRP A 61 -1.66 -5.52 -18.74
C TRP A 61 -2.56 -6.70 -19.15
N THR A 62 -2.92 -6.80 -20.44
CA THR A 62 -3.68 -7.93 -20.99
C THR A 62 -2.91 -9.25 -20.94
N GLU A 63 -1.58 -9.20 -21.08
CA GLU A 63 -0.73 -10.41 -20.98
C GLU A 63 -0.67 -10.89 -19.54
N VAL A 64 -0.58 -9.95 -18.59
CA VAL A 64 -0.62 -10.24 -17.14
C VAL A 64 -1.98 -10.87 -16.78
N GLN A 65 -3.08 -10.28 -17.24
CA GLN A 65 -4.42 -10.79 -16.98
C GLN A 65 -4.64 -12.19 -17.58
N SER A 66 -4.22 -12.41 -18.84
CA SER A 66 -4.32 -13.72 -19.49
C SER A 66 -3.52 -14.79 -18.75
N TRP A 67 -2.37 -14.44 -18.16
CA TRP A 67 -1.58 -15.38 -17.37
C TRP A 67 -2.33 -15.82 -16.11
N PHE A 68 -2.93 -14.89 -15.37
CA PHE A 68 -3.73 -15.22 -14.17
C PHE A 68 -4.94 -16.10 -14.52
N GLN A 69 -5.65 -15.77 -15.61
CA GLN A 69 -6.80 -16.55 -16.08
C GLN A 69 -6.42 -17.98 -16.51
N ASN A 70 -5.28 -18.16 -17.17
CA ASN A 70 -4.83 -19.48 -17.58
C ASN A 70 -4.38 -20.32 -16.37
N ARG A 71 -3.68 -19.71 -15.40
CA ARG A 71 -3.25 -20.41 -14.18
C ARG A 71 -4.40 -20.84 -13.27
N GLN A 72 -5.51 -20.08 -13.22
CA GLN A 72 -6.72 -20.50 -12.51
C GLN A 72 -7.41 -21.70 -13.15
N LYS A 73 -7.35 -21.84 -14.50
CA LYS A 73 -7.90 -23.00 -15.22
C LYS A 73 -7.09 -24.28 -15.00
N ASP A 74 -5.81 -24.15 -14.69
CA ASP A 74 -4.90 -25.27 -14.42
C ASP A 74 -4.92 -25.77 -12.96
N CYS A 75 -5.75 -25.18 -12.08
CA CYS A 75 -5.92 -25.65 -10.70
C CYS A 75 -7.15 -26.59 -10.60
N PRO A 76 -6.97 -27.91 -10.44
CA PRO A 76 -8.10 -28.80 -10.27
C PRO A 76 -8.57 -28.74 -8.80
N SER A 77 -9.66 -28.02 -8.53
CA SER A 77 -10.45 -28.31 -7.34
C SER A 77 -11.04 -29.71 -7.52
N LYS A 78 -10.61 -30.67 -6.70
CA LYS A 78 -11.27 -31.97 -6.61
C LYS A 78 -12.58 -31.78 -5.87
N ASN A 79 -13.70 -32.00 -6.56
CA ASN A 79 -14.85 -32.76 -6.06
C ASN A 79 -15.59 -33.40 -7.26
N THR A 80 -15.40 -34.73 -7.37
CA THR A 80 -16.33 -35.78 -7.88
C THR A 80 -16.96 -35.69 -9.28
N SER A 81 -16.28 -36.37 -10.22
CA SER A 81 -16.70 -37.40 -11.20
C SER A 81 -17.80 -37.15 -12.28
N PRO A 82 -17.65 -37.71 -13.51
CA PRO A 82 -18.44 -37.38 -14.70
C PRO A 82 -19.52 -38.42 -15.08
N GLY A 83 -20.57 -38.00 -15.78
CA GLY A 83 -21.52 -38.92 -16.41
C GLY A 83 -22.60 -38.27 -17.30
N ALA A 84 -22.53 -38.60 -18.60
CA ALA A 84 -23.64 -38.83 -19.54
C ALA A 84 -24.47 -37.64 -20.13
N LEU A 85 -24.00 -37.16 -21.29
CA LEU A 85 -24.65 -37.14 -22.62
C LEU A 85 -26.20 -37.11 -22.75
N ASN A 86 -26.65 -36.23 -23.67
CA ASN A 86 -27.89 -36.18 -24.50
C ASN A 86 -29.07 -35.31 -24.02
N LYS A 87 -29.44 -34.26 -24.78
CA LYS A 87 -30.43 -34.32 -25.89
C LYS A 87 -30.98 -32.93 -26.30
N LEU A 88 -30.67 -32.56 -27.54
CA LEU A 88 -31.37 -31.74 -28.56
C LEU A 88 -32.67 -30.95 -28.25
N SER A 89 -32.67 -29.71 -28.77
CA SER A 89 -33.75 -28.94 -29.47
C SER A 89 -34.95 -28.43 -28.63
N ILE A 90 -35.36 -27.16 -28.68
CA ILE A 90 -36.12 -26.48 -29.75
C ILE A 90 -36.18 -24.96 -29.47
N VAL A 91 -36.09 -24.13 -30.52
CA VAL A 91 -36.46 -22.69 -30.66
C VAL A 91 -37.63 -22.69 -31.68
N PRO A 92 -38.70 -21.84 -31.66
CA PRO A 92 -38.68 -20.35 -31.77
C PRO A 92 -39.76 -19.63 -30.91
N GLU A 93 -39.85 -18.29 -30.75
CA GLU A 93 -40.13 -17.31 -31.82
C GLU A 93 -40.15 -15.83 -31.31
N ALA A 94 -39.57 -14.92 -32.12
CA ALA A 94 -39.84 -13.50 -32.43
C ALA A 94 -40.07 -12.37 -31.36
N CYS A 95 -39.05 -11.46 -31.29
CA CYS A 95 -38.98 -9.97 -31.41
C CYS A 95 -40.19 -9.03 -31.07
N PRO A 96 -40.01 -7.72 -30.71
CA PRO A 96 -38.95 -6.77 -31.19
C PRO A 96 -38.34 -5.78 -30.14
N PRO A 97 -37.30 -4.99 -30.54
CA PRO A 97 -36.54 -4.09 -29.66
C PRO A 97 -37.12 -2.67 -29.64
N GLU A 98 -36.95 -1.91 -28.55
CA GLU A 98 -36.81 -0.45 -28.63
C GLU A 98 -36.32 0.22 -27.32
N LYS A 99 -35.33 1.10 -27.51
CA LYS A 99 -35.06 2.38 -26.85
C LYS A 99 -34.31 2.43 -25.52
N ALA A 100 -33.09 2.94 -25.66
CA ALA A 100 -32.26 3.57 -24.66
C ALA A 100 -33.02 4.60 -23.82
N ASN A 101 -32.71 4.66 -22.52
CA ASN A 101 -32.60 5.93 -21.83
C ASN A 101 -31.57 5.82 -20.71
N GLU A 102 -30.49 6.56 -20.89
CA GLU A 102 -29.46 6.85 -19.90
C GLU A 102 -30.08 7.69 -18.77
N ASN A 103 -29.96 7.25 -17.53
CA ASN A 103 -29.66 8.17 -16.42
C ASN A 103 -29.23 7.38 -15.17
N SER A 104 -27.94 7.11 -15.03
CA SER A 104 -27.33 6.91 -13.72
C SER A 104 -26.18 7.88 -13.62
N GLN A 105 -26.47 9.04 -13.02
CA GLN A 105 -25.46 10.01 -12.61
C GLN A 105 -24.59 9.36 -11.53
N MET A 106 -23.45 8.81 -11.96
CA MET A 106 -22.32 8.55 -11.08
C MET A 106 -21.76 9.92 -10.63
N PRO A 107 -21.45 10.13 -9.33
CA PRO A 107 -20.78 11.35 -8.92
C PRO A 107 -19.42 11.39 -9.61
N LYS A 108 -19.19 12.46 -10.38
CA LYS A 108 -17.91 12.76 -10.99
C LYS A 108 -16.87 13.00 -9.89
N GLY A 109 -15.80 12.22 -9.97
CA GLY A 109 -14.45 12.67 -9.65
C GLY A 109 -14.23 13.03 -8.20
N GLU A 110 -14.25 12.03 -7.33
CA GLU A 110 -13.41 12.09 -6.15
C GLU A 110 -11.96 12.07 -6.67
N LYS A 111 -11.26 13.21 -6.57
CA LYS A 111 -9.83 13.27 -6.85
C LYS A 111 -9.20 12.28 -5.86
N THR A 112 -8.74 11.15 -6.37
CA THR A 112 -7.80 10.31 -5.61
C THR A 112 -6.72 11.23 -5.08
N PRO A 113 -6.52 11.33 -3.76
CA PRO A 113 -5.44 12.13 -3.19
C PRO A 113 -4.15 11.77 -3.92
N ASP A 114 -3.31 12.75 -4.22
CA ASP A 114 -2.01 12.47 -4.80
C ASP A 114 -1.22 11.66 -3.77
N LEU A 115 -1.20 10.34 -3.94
CA LEU A 115 -0.57 9.41 -3.00
C LEU A 115 0.95 9.60 -2.92
N SER A 116 1.53 10.45 -3.77
CA SER A 116 2.95 10.81 -3.73
C SER A 116 3.29 11.88 -2.69
N GLU A 117 2.28 12.58 -2.13
CA GLU A 117 2.48 13.59 -1.08
C GLU A 117 2.35 13.02 0.34
N LEU A 118 1.83 11.79 0.49
CA LEU A 118 1.58 11.21 1.80
C LEU A 118 2.87 10.66 2.42
N GLU A 119 3.23 11.23 3.55
CA GLU A 119 4.34 10.80 4.39
C GLU A 119 3.81 10.05 5.60
N PHE A 120 4.53 9.02 6.05
CA PHE A 120 4.08 8.14 7.11
C PHE A 120 5.09 8.07 8.24
N GLU A 121 4.58 7.81 9.42
CA GLU A 121 5.35 7.42 10.60
C GLU A 121 4.85 6.07 11.12
N ALA A 122 5.74 5.30 11.73
CA ALA A 122 5.43 4.01 12.30
C ALA A 122 5.99 3.88 13.71
N ARG A 123 5.25 3.16 14.56
CA ARG A 123 5.60 2.93 15.96
C ARG A 123 6.46 1.69 16.07
N SER A 124 7.70 1.86 16.55
CA SER A 124 8.61 0.73 16.80
C SER A 124 8.11 -0.13 17.96
N SER A 125 8.26 -1.44 17.79
CA SER A 125 7.97 -2.43 18.84
C SER A 125 9.05 -2.51 19.91
N LYS A 126 10.25 -1.99 19.63
CA LYS A 126 11.42 -2.08 20.52
C LYS A 126 11.35 -1.11 21.68
N ASP A 127 10.90 0.11 21.41
CA ASP A 127 10.91 1.21 22.37
C ASP A 127 9.59 1.99 22.47
N GLY A 128 8.60 1.65 21.63
CA GLY A 128 7.29 2.30 21.60
C GLY A 128 7.27 3.70 20.99
N ALA A 129 8.40 4.18 20.45
CA ALA A 129 8.50 5.50 19.84
C ALA A 129 8.03 5.49 18.38
N TRP A 130 7.64 6.67 17.90
CA TRP A 130 7.29 6.90 16.50
C TRP A 130 8.49 7.39 15.70
N TYR A 131 8.65 6.84 14.50
CA TYR A 131 9.73 7.16 13.58
C TYR A 131 9.17 7.36 12.18
N ASP A 132 9.75 8.28 11.42
CA ASP A 132 9.42 8.47 10.02
C ASP A 132 9.71 7.20 9.21
N VAL A 133 8.76 6.82 8.37
CA VAL A 133 8.92 5.73 7.41
C VAL A 133 9.57 6.29 6.15
N ASP A 134 10.72 5.72 5.77
CA ASP A 134 11.36 5.98 4.48
C ASP A 134 10.68 5.17 3.37
N THR A 135 10.56 3.85 3.58
CA THR A 135 10.01 2.95 2.56
C THR A 135 9.24 1.78 3.19
N PHE A 136 8.10 1.43 2.59
CA PHE A 136 7.41 0.16 2.83
C PHE A 136 8.00 -0.92 1.92
N LEU A 137 8.60 -1.96 2.50
CA LEU A 137 9.34 -2.99 1.77
C LEU A 137 8.45 -4.12 1.26
N THR A 138 7.55 -4.61 2.12
CA THR A 138 6.61 -5.69 1.81
C THR A 138 5.50 -5.72 2.86
N HIS A 139 4.51 -6.60 2.70
CA HIS A 139 3.41 -6.80 3.61
C HIS A 139 3.17 -8.29 3.86
N ARG A 140 2.42 -8.63 4.92
CA ARG A 140 1.95 -9.98 5.22
C ARG A 140 0.60 -9.93 5.92
N PHE A 141 -0.14 -11.02 5.83
CA PHE A 141 -1.33 -11.26 6.63
C PHE A 141 -1.04 -12.36 7.65
N LEU A 142 -1.36 -12.09 8.91
CA LEU A 142 -1.30 -13.09 9.97
C LEU A 142 -2.52 -14.00 9.89
N SER A 143 -2.43 -15.19 10.51
CA SER A 143 -3.58 -16.10 10.63
C SER A 143 -4.76 -15.49 11.41
N SER A 144 -4.50 -14.46 12.22
CA SER A 144 -5.54 -13.65 12.89
C SER A 144 -6.33 -12.75 11.93
N GLY A 145 -5.90 -12.62 10.67
CA GLY A 145 -6.45 -11.66 9.69
C GLY A 145 -5.87 -10.25 9.81
N GLU A 146 -4.93 -10.02 10.73
CA GLU A 146 -4.23 -8.74 10.85
C GLU A 146 -3.20 -8.55 9.73
N ALA A 147 -3.14 -7.33 9.19
CA ALA A 147 -2.17 -6.94 8.19
C ALA A 147 -0.95 -6.29 8.86
N GLU A 148 0.24 -6.72 8.46
CA GLU A 148 1.50 -6.11 8.85
C GLU A 148 2.30 -5.69 7.62
N VAL A 149 3.05 -4.60 7.77
CA VAL A 149 3.98 -4.12 6.76
C VAL A 149 5.39 -4.13 7.33
N ARG A 150 6.36 -4.41 6.47
CA ARG A 150 7.78 -4.30 6.80
C ARG A 150 8.26 -2.91 6.42
N VAL A 151 8.66 -2.12 7.40
CA VAL A 151 9.05 -0.71 7.22
C VAL A 151 10.57 -0.55 7.34
N ARG A 152 11.12 0.36 6.53
CA ARG A 152 12.43 0.96 6.74
C ARG A 152 12.22 2.36 7.32
N PHE A 153 12.84 2.63 8.46
CA PHE A 153 12.77 3.95 9.09
C PHE A 153 13.77 4.93 8.48
N ALA A 154 13.40 6.20 8.40
CA ALA A 154 14.28 7.25 7.91
C ALA A 154 15.51 7.41 8.81
N GLY A 155 16.70 7.43 8.20
CA GLY A 155 17.97 7.53 8.93
C GLY A 155 18.52 6.22 9.50
N PHE A 156 17.82 5.10 9.33
CA PHE A 156 18.24 3.78 9.81
C PHE A 156 18.53 2.80 8.66
N GLY A 157 19.38 1.80 8.91
CA GLY A 157 19.72 0.76 7.96
C GLY A 157 18.78 -0.44 7.99
N ALA A 158 19.05 -1.43 7.13
CA ALA A 158 18.20 -2.62 6.98
C ALA A 158 18.15 -3.52 8.23
N GLU A 159 19.14 -3.37 9.12
CA GLU A 159 19.21 -4.02 10.43
C GLU A 159 18.11 -3.58 11.39
N GLU A 160 17.55 -2.37 11.17
CA GLU A 160 16.46 -1.83 11.98
C GLU A 160 15.08 -2.00 11.33
N ASP A 161 14.99 -2.66 10.17
CA ASP A 161 13.71 -2.88 9.49
C ASP A 161 12.74 -3.70 10.38
N GLU A 162 11.53 -3.20 10.61
CA GLU A 162 10.54 -3.83 11.52
C GLU A 162 9.25 -4.25 10.81
N TRP A 163 8.64 -5.34 11.28
CA TRP A 163 7.25 -5.67 10.97
C TRP A 163 6.32 -4.95 11.94
N VAL A 164 5.46 -4.09 11.41
CA VAL A 164 4.52 -3.29 12.20
C VAL A 164 3.08 -3.53 11.74
N ASN A 165 2.15 -3.53 12.69
CA ASN A 165 0.73 -3.68 12.41
C ASN A 165 0.16 -2.42 11.74
N VAL A 166 -0.45 -2.58 10.57
CA VAL A 166 -0.92 -1.46 9.75
C VAL A 166 -1.96 -0.61 10.48
N LYS A 167 -2.88 -1.22 11.23
CA LYS A 167 -3.97 -0.51 11.90
C LYS A 167 -3.55 0.17 13.20
N LYS A 168 -2.53 -0.38 13.88
CA LYS A 168 -2.15 0.01 15.24
C LYS A 168 -0.86 0.81 15.32
N ALA A 169 -0.01 0.72 14.30
CA ALA A 169 1.38 1.18 14.38
C ALA A 169 1.87 1.88 13.11
N VAL A 170 0.98 2.26 12.20
CA VAL A 170 1.30 3.08 11.03
C VAL A 170 0.25 4.17 10.92
N ARG A 171 0.67 5.42 10.71
CA ARG A 171 -0.21 6.56 10.45
C ARG A 171 0.47 7.59 9.55
N GLU A 172 -0.31 8.53 9.03
CA GLU A 172 0.24 9.71 8.36
C GLU A 172 1.12 10.49 9.33
N ARG A 173 2.22 11.04 8.83
CA ARG A 173 3.21 11.76 9.64
C ARG A 173 2.54 12.91 10.40
N SER A 174 2.92 13.05 11.66
CA SER A 174 2.47 14.14 12.52
C SER A 174 2.89 15.48 11.94
N VAL A 175 1.96 16.45 11.96
CA VAL A 175 2.21 17.80 11.43
C VAL A 175 2.84 18.68 12.51
N ALA A 176 3.94 19.36 12.17
CA ALA A 176 4.58 20.31 13.06
C ALA A 176 3.64 21.46 13.42
N LEU A 177 3.58 21.81 14.71
CA LEU A 177 2.73 22.89 15.20
C LEU A 177 3.45 24.23 15.06
N GLU A 178 2.97 25.09 14.16
CA GLU A 178 3.51 26.44 14.02
C GLU A 178 3.18 27.31 15.23
N HIS A 179 4.04 28.31 15.50
CA HIS A 179 3.89 29.18 16.67
C HIS A 179 2.56 29.96 16.69
N SER A 180 2.01 30.28 15.52
CA SER A 180 0.70 30.94 15.34
C SER A 180 -0.48 29.98 15.51
N GLU A 181 -0.23 28.68 15.49
CA GLU A 181 -1.25 27.63 15.50
C GLU A 181 -1.51 27.03 16.87
N CYS A 182 -0.76 27.47 17.90
CA CYS A 182 -0.91 26.96 19.26
C CYS A 182 -2.37 26.97 19.76
N GLN A 183 -3.19 27.93 19.33
CA GLN A 183 -4.61 28.06 19.71
C GLN A 183 -5.49 26.91 19.18
N LYS A 184 -5.03 26.19 18.16
CA LYS A 184 -5.72 25.02 17.59
C LYS A 184 -5.72 23.84 18.57
N VAL A 185 -4.63 23.65 19.32
CA VAL A 185 -4.49 22.59 20.32
C VAL A 185 -5.46 22.78 21.49
N LYS A 186 -6.16 21.73 21.88
CA LYS A 186 -7.12 21.66 22.99
C LYS A 186 -6.74 20.59 24.00
N VAL A 187 -7.30 20.72 25.21
CA VAL A 187 -7.22 19.66 26.23
C VAL A 187 -7.89 18.40 25.68
N GLY A 188 -7.23 17.26 25.83
CA GLY A 188 -7.63 15.97 25.29
C GLY A 188 -7.03 15.61 23.92
N ASP A 189 -6.41 16.58 23.22
CA ASP A 189 -5.80 16.31 21.92
C ASP A 189 -4.62 15.34 22.05
N LEU A 190 -4.51 14.43 21.07
CA LEU A 190 -3.34 13.59 20.86
C LEU A 190 -2.25 14.41 20.17
N VAL A 191 -1.07 14.42 20.76
CA VAL A 191 0.11 15.11 20.23
C VAL A 191 1.30 14.17 20.23
N LEU A 192 2.16 14.29 19.21
CA LEU A 192 3.44 13.62 19.19
C LEU A 192 4.48 14.52 19.87
N CYS A 193 5.02 14.06 20.99
CA CYS A 193 5.91 14.84 21.83
C CYS A 193 7.33 14.30 21.80
N PHE A 194 8.29 15.21 21.64
CA PHE A 194 9.70 14.92 21.81
C PHE A 194 10.03 14.84 23.30
N GLN A 195 10.39 13.66 23.76
CA GLN A 195 10.83 13.40 25.12
C GLN A 195 12.35 13.26 25.15
N GLU A 196 13.02 14.24 25.76
CA GLU A 196 14.46 14.22 26.00
C GLU A 196 14.75 13.77 27.43
N ARG A 197 15.46 12.65 27.58
CA ARG A 197 16.05 12.16 28.84
C ARG A 197 17.57 12.16 28.70
N SER A 198 18.28 11.85 29.79
CA SER A 198 19.75 11.89 29.84
C SER A 198 20.46 11.06 28.77
N ASP A 199 19.85 9.98 28.31
CA ASP A 199 20.43 8.96 27.43
C ASP A 199 19.61 8.70 26.16
N GLN A 200 18.41 9.29 26.05
CA GLN A 200 17.50 9.05 24.94
C GLN A 200 16.68 10.28 24.59
N ALA A 201 16.42 10.44 23.29
CA ALA A 201 15.65 11.53 22.71
C ALA A 201 14.72 10.92 21.66
N ARG A 202 13.42 10.80 21.96
CA ARG A 202 12.46 10.03 21.15
C ARG A 202 11.09 10.70 21.10
N TYR A 203 10.29 10.31 20.12
CA TYR A 203 8.95 10.83 19.92
C TYR A 203 7.90 9.84 20.41
N TYR A 204 7.01 10.30 21.28
CA TYR A 204 5.95 9.49 21.89
C TYR A 204 4.60 10.17 21.79
N ASP A 205 3.55 9.37 21.72
CA ASP A 205 2.18 9.87 21.86
C ASP A 205 1.96 10.36 23.28
N ALA A 206 1.31 11.52 23.39
CA ALA A 206 0.87 12.10 24.64
C ALA A 206 -0.47 12.81 24.46
N ARG A 207 -1.19 13.00 25.57
CA ARG A 207 -2.46 13.75 25.61
C ARG A 207 -2.30 15.04 26.37
N VAL A 208 -2.87 16.11 25.85
CA VAL A 208 -2.87 17.41 26.52
C VAL A 208 -3.83 17.39 27.71
N LEU A 209 -3.32 17.61 28.92
CA LEU A 209 -4.11 17.67 30.16
C LEU A 209 -4.55 19.09 30.51
N GLU A 210 -3.64 20.05 30.38
CA GLU A 210 -3.88 21.46 30.72
C GLU A 210 -3.16 22.36 29.73
N ILE A 211 -3.71 23.54 29.47
CA ILE A 211 -3.07 24.56 28.64
C ILE A 211 -3.05 25.90 29.35
N GLN A 212 -1.85 26.39 29.68
CA GLN A 212 -1.65 27.74 30.19
C GLN A 212 -1.26 28.67 29.04
N ARG A 213 -2.24 29.43 28.57
CA ARG A 213 -2.05 30.41 27.48
C ARG A 213 -1.27 31.62 27.97
N ARG A 214 -0.21 31.99 27.24
CA ARG A 214 0.59 33.19 27.51
C ARG A 214 0.53 34.14 26.33
N LEU A 215 0.74 35.43 26.57
CA LEU A 215 0.91 36.41 25.50
C LEU A 215 2.23 36.16 24.77
N HIS A 216 2.15 36.06 23.45
CA HIS A 216 3.30 35.89 22.57
C HIS A 216 3.00 36.44 21.17
N ASP A 217 4.04 36.60 20.36
CA ASP A 217 3.96 37.16 19.00
C ASP A 217 4.53 36.18 17.97
N ILE A 218 4.79 36.68 16.75
CA ILE A 218 5.34 35.91 15.63
C ILE A 218 6.74 35.34 15.91
N ARG A 219 7.43 35.76 16.98
CA ARG A 219 8.76 35.24 17.33
C ARG A 219 8.71 33.87 17.98
N GLY A 220 7.55 33.45 18.50
CA GLY A 220 7.40 32.11 19.05
C GLY A 220 6.29 31.99 20.10
N CYS A 221 5.72 30.80 20.22
CA CYS A 221 4.73 30.44 21.23
C CYS A 221 5.39 30.33 22.62
N ARG A 222 4.70 30.85 23.64
CA ARG A 222 5.11 30.76 25.06
C ARG A 222 4.08 30.04 25.93
N CYS A 223 3.06 29.45 25.33
CA CYS A 223 2.07 28.68 26.07
C CYS A 223 2.73 27.47 26.73
N LEU A 224 2.25 27.08 27.92
CA LEU A 224 2.65 25.82 28.54
C LEU A 224 1.53 24.79 28.31
N PHE A 225 1.94 23.61 27.88
CA PHE A 225 1.06 22.47 27.68
C PHE A 225 1.49 21.41 28.69
N LEU A 226 0.62 21.09 29.64
CA LEU A 226 0.79 19.91 30.47
C LEU A 226 0.31 18.73 29.64
N ILE A 227 1.15 17.73 29.47
CA ILE A 227 0.84 16.53 28.71
C ILE A 227 0.88 15.31 29.62
N ARG A 228 0.37 14.17 29.15
CA ARG A 228 0.61 12.86 29.75
C ARG A 228 0.96 11.88 28.65
N TYR A 229 2.08 11.18 28.81
CA TYR A 229 2.52 10.19 27.84
C TYR A 229 1.68 8.92 27.89
N ASP A 230 1.27 8.42 26.72
CA ASP A 230 0.41 7.22 26.61
C ASP A 230 1.16 5.91 26.97
N HIS A 231 2.49 5.92 27.03
CA HIS A 231 3.30 4.71 27.24
C HIS A 231 3.65 4.43 28.71
N ASP A 232 3.76 5.46 29.56
CA ASP A 232 4.15 5.34 30.96
C ASP A 232 3.30 6.19 31.92
N ASP A 233 2.26 6.86 31.43
CA ASP A 233 1.37 7.75 32.18
C ASP A 233 2.07 8.90 32.93
N ILE A 234 3.32 9.23 32.55
CA ILE A 234 4.08 10.34 33.13
C ILE A 234 3.61 11.66 32.54
N GLU A 235 3.54 12.70 33.39
CA GLU A 235 3.15 14.09 33.06
C GLU A 235 4.35 15.02 32.82
#